data_AF-A0A8J6JRP9-F1
#
_entry.id   AF-A0A8J6JRP9-F1
#
_cell.length_a   1.000
_cell.length_b   1.000
_cell.length_c   1.000
_cell.angle_alpha   90.00
_cell.angle_beta   90.00
_cell.angle_gamma   90.00
#
_symmetry.space_group_name_H-M   'P 1'
#
loop_
_entity.id
_entity.type
_entity.pdbx_description
1 polymer ?
#
loop_
_entity_poly.entity_id
_entity_poly.type
_entity_poly.pdbx_seq_one_letter_code
_entity_poly.pdbx_strand_id
1 'polypeptide(L)'
;MSLDPGAARAILDACDALRDRTLETISRLVRHPSTLGNEAGALNEMAREYQALGLEPRRIPTEPTYDAIFSPPLLSYESRDNVVALHTPREVRGRSLV
;
A
#
# COMPACT_ATOMS: atom_id res chain seq x y z
N MET A 1 4.55 8.18 -24.92
CA MET A 1 3.52 7.26 -25.48
C MET A 1 2.19 7.69 -24.93
N SER A 2 1.25 8.09 -25.80
CA SER A 2 -0.09 8.55 -25.38
C SER A 2 -1.00 7.34 -25.19
N LEU A 3 -1.80 7.33 -24.13
CA LEU A 3 -2.89 6.35 -23.98
C LEU A 3 -3.93 6.57 -25.09
N ASP A 4 -4.56 5.48 -25.54
CA ASP A 4 -5.73 5.55 -26.42
C ASP A 4 -6.86 6.34 -25.71
N PRO A 5 -7.57 7.25 -26.41
CA PRO A 5 -8.63 8.04 -25.79
C PRO A 5 -9.77 7.22 -25.18
N GLY A 6 -10.12 6.07 -25.77
CA GLY A 6 -11.12 5.16 -25.23
C GLY A 6 -10.64 4.49 -23.96
N ALA A 7 -9.40 4.01 -23.94
CA ALA A 7 -8.76 3.47 -22.74
C ALA A 7 -8.67 4.52 -21.62
N ALA A 8 -8.32 5.76 -21.95
CA ALA A 8 -8.28 6.86 -20.99
C ALA A 8 -9.68 7.13 -20.38
N ARG A 9 -10.73 7.15 -21.20
CA ARG A 9 -12.11 7.30 -20.72
C ARG A 9 -12.51 6.15 -19.79
N ALA A 10 -12.24 4.91 -20.18
CA ALA A 10 -12.59 3.74 -19.38
C ALA A 10 -11.91 3.72 -18.00
N ILE A 11 -10.66 4.17 -17.92
CA ILE A 11 -9.93 4.31 -16.64
C ILE A 11 -10.61 5.37 -15.76
N LEU A 12 -10.96 6.53 -16.33
CA LEU A 12 -11.62 7.60 -15.58
C LEU A 12 -13.00 7.16 -15.06
N ASP A 13 -13.79 6.51 -15.91
CA ASP A 13 -15.11 5.98 -15.52
C ASP A 13 -14.98 4.93 -14.40
N ALA A 14 -13.94 4.09 -14.45
CA ALA A 14 -13.64 3.13 -13.37
C ALA A 14 -13.20 3.84 -12.07
N CYS A 15 -12.41 4.91 -12.14
CA CYS A 15 -12.05 5.72 -10.98
C CYS A 15 -13.30 6.36 -10.35
N ASP A 16 -14.20 6.91 -11.15
CA ASP A 16 -15.46 7.50 -10.67
C ASP A 16 -16.34 6.45 -9.99
N ALA A 17 -16.44 5.25 -10.56
CA ALA A 17 -17.18 4.13 -9.97
C ALA A 17 -16.60 3.65 -8.63
N LEU A 18 -15.29 3.84 -8.39
CA LEU A 18 -14.61 3.46 -7.15
C LEU A 18 -14.70 4.53 -6.05
N ARG A 19 -15.31 5.69 -6.31
CA ARG A 19 -15.30 6.83 -5.40
C ARG A 19 -15.83 6.50 -4.00
N ASP A 20 -17.00 5.89 -3.89
CA ASP A 20 -17.63 5.64 -2.58
C ASP A 20 -16.81 4.65 -1.74
N ARG A 21 -16.33 3.57 -2.36
CA ARG A 21 -15.40 2.63 -1.73
C ARG A 21 -14.12 3.35 -1.28
N THR A 22 -13.56 4.20 -2.13
CA THR A 22 -12.34 4.95 -1.81
C THR A 22 -12.54 5.87 -0.61
N LEU A 23 -13.67 6.57 -0.54
CA LEU A 23 -14.04 7.41 0.60
C LEU A 23 -14.20 6.58 1.87
N GLU A 24 -14.80 5.40 1.78
CA GLU A 24 -14.95 4.48 2.91
C GLU A 24 -13.57 4.01 3.43
N THR A 25 -12.70 3.53 2.54
CA THR A 25 -11.35 3.09 2.87
C THR A 25 -10.51 4.21 3.51
N ILE A 26 -10.51 5.40 2.90
CA ILE A 26 -9.78 6.55 3.46
C ILE A 26 -10.37 6.94 4.82
N SER A 27 -11.70 6.94 4.97
CA SER A 27 -12.36 7.24 6.24
C SER A 27 -11.98 6.27 7.35
N ARG A 28 -11.81 4.98 7.04
CA ARG A 28 -11.29 3.99 8.01
C ARG A 28 -9.83 4.26 8.36
N LEU A 29 -8.98 4.48 7.36
CA LEU A 29 -7.55 4.74 7.55
C LEU A 29 -7.31 5.97 8.44
N VAL A 30 -7.97 7.11 8.17
CA VAL A 30 -7.73 8.35 8.93
C VAL A 30 -8.25 8.31 10.37
N ARG A 31 -9.07 7.31 10.73
CA ARG A 31 -9.50 7.09 12.12
C ARG A 31 -8.42 6.43 12.97
N HIS A 32 -7.42 5.80 12.35
CA HIS A 32 -6.29 5.24 13.06
C HIS A 32 -5.25 6.33 13.33
N PRO A 33 -4.82 6.55 14.58
CA PRO A 33 -3.74 7.48 14.87
C PRO A 33 -2.41 6.90 14.37
N SER A 34 -2.00 7.18 13.13
CA SER A 34 -0.79 6.62 12.52
C SER A 34 0.47 7.45 12.80
N THR A 35 0.56 8.07 13.99
CA THR A 35 1.75 8.80 14.43
C THR A 35 2.84 7.83 14.87
N LEU A 36 4.06 8.36 15.08
CA LEU A 36 5.19 7.54 15.51
C LEU A 36 4.85 6.73 16.76
N GLY A 37 4.85 5.40 16.63
CA GLY A 37 4.56 4.43 17.69
C GLY A 37 3.13 3.90 17.72
N ASN A 38 2.21 4.48 16.92
CA ASN A 38 0.79 4.13 16.90
C ASN A 38 0.33 3.55 15.55
N GLU A 39 1.27 3.21 14.66
CA GLU A 39 0.98 2.86 13.26
C GLU A 39 0.21 1.55 13.09
N ALA A 40 0.21 0.67 14.10
CA ALA A 40 -0.35 -0.68 14.02
C ALA A 40 -1.79 -0.71 13.49
N GLY A 41 -2.64 0.24 13.90
CA GLY A 41 -4.03 0.33 13.42
C GLY A 41 -4.10 0.55 11.91
N ALA A 42 -3.37 1.55 11.40
CA ALA A 42 -3.34 1.86 9.97
C ALA A 42 -2.69 0.74 9.15
N LEU A 43 -1.63 0.09 9.66
CA LEU A 43 -0.99 -1.03 8.99
C LEU A 43 -1.90 -2.27 8.94
N ASN A 44 -2.73 -2.50 9.97
CA ASN A 44 -3.75 -3.55 9.96
C ASN A 44 -4.84 -3.27 8.91
N GLU A 45 -5.26 -2.01 8.78
CA GLU A 45 -6.24 -1.61 7.76
C GLU A 45 -5.68 -1.80 6.34
N MET A 46 -4.42 -1.40 6.11
CA MET A 46 -3.74 -1.64 4.83
C MET A 46 -3.64 -3.14 4.49
N ALA A 47 -3.36 -4.00 5.48
CA ALA A 47 -3.36 -5.45 5.26
C ALA A 47 -4.74 -5.97 4.79
N ARG A 48 -5.83 -5.45 5.34
CA ARG A 48 -7.20 -5.79 4.90
C ARG A 48 -7.47 -5.33 3.48
N GLU A 49 -7.05 -4.12 3.12
CA GLU A 49 -7.22 -3.59 1.76
C GLU A 49 -6.44 -4.41 0.73
N TYR A 50 -5.21 -4.84 1.04
CA TYR A 50 -4.46 -5.75 0.18
C TYR A 50 -5.17 -7.09 -0.03
N GLN A 51 -5.74 -7.68 1.02
CA GLN A 51 -6.56 -8.90 0.89
C GLN A 51 -7.80 -8.66 0.03
N ALA A 52 -8.46 -7.52 0.18
CA ALA A 52 -9.64 -7.14 -0.60
C ALA A 52 -9.31 -6.92 -2.09
N LEU A 53 -8.05 -6.68 -2.44
CA LEU A 53 -7.54 -6.65 -3.82
C LEU A 53 -7.12 -8.04 -4.33
N GLY A 54 -7.23 -9.09 -3.51
CA GLY A 54 -6.79 -10.44 -3.84
C GLY A 54 -5.27 -10.62 -3.77
N LEU A 55 -4.56 -9.76 -3.04
CA LEU A 55 -3.14 -9.86 -2.80
C LEU A 55 -2.86 -10.60 -1.47
N GLU A 56 -1.63 -11.09 -1.31
CA GLU A 56 -1.19 -11.74 -0.08
C GLU A 56 -0.37 -10.75 0.78
N PRO A 57 -0.93 -10.19 1.88
CA PRO A 57 -0.18 -9.27 2.73
C PRO A 57 0.87 -9.98 3.57
N ARG A 58 2.01 -9.33 3.76
CA ARG A 58 3.12 -9.83 4.58
C ARG A 58 3.66 -8.72 5.47
N ARG A 59 4.02 -9.09 6.70
CA ARG A 59 4.72 -8.23 7.63
C ARG A 59 6.20 -8.23 7.32
N ILE A 60 6.80 -7.04 7.28
CA ILE A 60 8.22 -6.88 7.01
C ILE A 60 8.83 -5.99 8.11
N PRO A 61 9.81 -6.51 8.85
CA PRO A 61 10.57 -5.72 9.81
C PRO A 61 11.23 -4.51 9.14
N THR A 62 11.27 -3.39 9.86
CA THR A 62 11.98 -2.20 9.39
C THR A 62 13.39 -2.21 9.96
N GLU A 63 14.38 -2.29 9.09
CA GLU A 63 15.79 -2.20 9.47
C GLU A 63 16.20 -0.72 9.61
N PRO A 64 16.76 -0.30 10.77
CA PRO A 64 17.24 1.06 10.92
C PRO A 64 18.47 1.31 10.06
N THR A 65 18.55 2.49 9.44
CA THR A 65 19.77 3.00 8.81
C THR A 65 20.27 4.22 9.56
N TYR A 66 21.60 4.39 9.58
CA TYR A 66 22.30 5.51 10.20
C TYR A 66 23.06 6.36 9.18
N ASP A 67 22.75 6.19 7.89
CA ASP A 67 23.29 7.05 6.84
C ASP A 67 22.86 8.51 7.08
N ALA A 68 23.80 9.44 6.89
CA ALA A 68 23.65 10.86 7.20
C ALA A 68 22.55 11.55 6.38
N ILE A 69 22.10 10.93 5.28
CA ILE A 69 20.99 11.45 4.46
C ILE A 69 19.60 11.17 5.06
N PHE A 70 19.50 10.28 6.06
CA PHE A 70 18.25 9.95 6.74
C PHE A 70 18.23 10.48 8.16
N SER A 71 17.03 10.76 8.68
CA SER A 71 16.89 11.03 10.12
C SER A 71 17.14 9.76 10.92
N PRO A 72 17.90 9.84 12.03
CA PRO A 72 18.13 8.67 12.87
C PRO A 72 16.80 8.19 13.48
N PRO A 73 16.63 6.88 13.69
CA PRO A 73 15.45 6.35 14.35
C PRO A 73 15.26 6.95 15.75
N LEU A 74 14.11 7.55 16.01
CA LEU A 74 13.77 8.13 17.31
C LEU A 74 13.26 7.08 18.31
N LEU A 75 12.75 5.95 17.81
CA LEU A 75 12.23 4.82 18.57
C LEU A 75 12.69 3.52 17.91
N SER A 76 12.71 2.43 18.68
CA SER A 76 12.95 1.09 18.13
C SER A 76 11.88 0.73 17.09
N TYR A 77 12.29 0.01 16.05
CA TYR A 77 11.39 -0.60 15.06
C TYR A 77 10.99 -2.03 15.43
N GLU A 78 11.51 -2.57 16.53
CA GLU A 78 11.14 -3.90 17.01
C GLU A 78 9.62 -4.02 17.14
N SER A 79 9.06 -5.10 16.58
CA SER A 79 7.61 -5.38 16.53
C SER A 79 6.74 -4.35 15.80
N ARG A 80 7.35 -3.41 15.05
CA ARG A 80 6.67 -2.37 14.27
C ARG A 80 6.78 -2.64 12.77
N ASP A 81 6.45 -3.88 12.41
CA ASP A 81 6.57 -4.37 11.05
C ASP A 81 5.60 -3.65 10.12
N ASN A 82 6.17 -3.15 9.02
CA ASN A 82 5.40 -2.58 7.94
C ASN A 82 4.61 -3.69 7.22
N VAL A 83 3.67 -3.31 6.37
CA VAL A 83 2.91 -4.26 5.57
C VAL A 83 3.16 -4.02 4.09
N VAL A 84 3.46 -5.09 3.37
CA VAL A 84 3.47 -5.12 1.91
C VAL A 84 2.52 -6.21 1.42
N ALA A 85 2.27 -6.28 0.12
CA ALA A 85 1.59 -7.43 -0.46
C ALA A 85 2.23 -7.85 -1.78
N LEU A 86 2.18 -9.15 -2.06
CA LEU A 86 2.68 -9.72 -3.30
C LEU A 86 1.52 -10.00 -4.25
N HIS A 87 1.73 -9.66 -5.53
CA HIS A 87 0.89 -10.12 -6.63
C HIS A 87 1.58 -11.28 -7.33
N THR A 88 0.96 -12.46 -7.33
CA THR A 88 1.42 -13.59 -8.16
C THR A 88 0.56 -13.66 -9.42
N PRO A 89 1.11 -13.33 -10.60
CA PRO A 89 0.36 -13.41 -11.84
C PRO A 89 -0.01 -14.87 -12.14
N ARG A 90 -1.22 -15.09 -12.65
CA ARG A 90 -1.72 -16.43 -13.00
C ARG A 90 -0.94 -17.06 -14.17
N GLU A 91 -0.43 -16.22 -15.06
CA GLU A 91 0.40 -16.64 -16.17
C GLU A 91 1.58 -15.68 -16.33
N VAL A 92 2.79 -16.23 -16.37
CA VAL A 92 4.02 -15.46 -16.56
C VAL A 92 4.34 -15.41 -18.05
N ARG A 93 3.83 -14.37 -18.74
CA ARG A 93 4.07 -14.17 -20.18
C ARG A 93 5.09 -13.08 -20.50
N GLY A 94 5.44 -12.24 -19.53
CA GLY A 94 6.44 -11.18 -19.66
C GLY A 94 7.71 -11.48 -18.87
N ARG A 95 8.84 -10.93 -19.30
CA ARG A 95 10.04 -10.82 -18.46
C ARG A 95 9.98 -9.45 -17.80
N SER A 96 9.94 -9.40 -16.46
CA SER A 96 10.12 -8.14 -15.75
C SER A 96 11.47 -7.57 -16.15
N LEU A 97 11.53 -6.31 -16.58
CA LEU A 97 12.79 -5.61 -16.75
C LEU A 97 13.34 -5.41 -15.33
N VAL A 98 14.41 -6.15 -15.00
CA VAL A 98 15.20 -5.92 -13.79
C VAL A 98 16.39 -5.06 -14.18
#